data_AF-A0A140STD3-F1
#
_entry.id   AF-A0A140STD3-F1
#
_cell.length_a   1.000
_cell.length_b   1.000
_cell.length_c   1.000
_cell.angle_alpha   90.00
_cell.angle_beta   90.00
_cell.angle_gamma   90.00
#
_symmetry.space_group_name_H-M   'P 1'
#
loop_
_entity.id
_entity.type
_entity.pdbx_description
1 polymer ?
#
loop_
_entity_poly.entity_id
_entity_poly.type
_entity_poly.pdbx_seq_one_letter_code
_entity_poly.pdbx_strand_id
1 'polypeptide(L)' 'MKRHPNKHIQSAIEYAVSKGWVLVSAGHSSHAFCRLRCGDANDAHQNHQMSVWSTPSRPEDHAKQIKRKVDSCYRSGN' A
#
# COMPACT_ATOMS: atom_id res chain seq x y z
N MET A 1 13.29 -4.41 8.71
CA MET A 1 12.14 -4.22 7.79
C MET A 1 12.37 -5.09 6.57
N LYS A 2 11.46 -6.02 6.25
CA LYS A 2 11.56 -6.76 4.98
C LYS A 2 11.35 -5.75 3.85
N ARG A 3 12.36 -5.60 2.99
CA ARG A 3 12.27 -4.77 1.79
C ARG A 3 11.73 -5.61 0.65
N HIS A 4 10.81 -5.03 -0.13
CA HIS A 4 10.32 -5.73 -1.32
C HIS A 4 11.49 -5.86 -2.31
N PRO A 5 11.70 -7.02 -2.96
CA PRO A 5 12.79 -7.19 -3.93
C PRO A 5 12.69 -6.22 -5.11
N ASN A 6 11.48 -5.73 -5.39
CA ASN A 6 11.22 -4.71 -6.40
C ASN A 6 11.26 -3.27 -5.84
N LYS A 7 12.17 -2.46 -6.38
CA LYS A 7 12.34 -1.03 -6.02
C LYS A 7 11.08 -0.19 -6.19
N HIS A 8 10.26 -0.45 -7.21
CA HIS A 8 9.07 0.37 -7.48
C HIS A 8 8.01 0.18 -6.41
N ILE A 9 7.80 -1.08 -5.99
CA ILE A 9 6.87 -1.42 -4.91
C ILE A 9 7.37 -0.85 -3.59
N GLN A 10 8.67 -0.95 -3.31
CA GLN A 10 9.29 -0.36 -2.13
C GLN A 10 9.06 1.17 -2.08
N SER A 11 9.36 1.89 -3.16
CA SER A 11 9.11 3.35 -3.20
C SER A 11 7.63 3.70 -3.08
N ALA A 12 6.73 2.88 -3.60
CA ALA A 12 5.30 3.10 -3.44
C ALA A 12 4.82 2.88 -2.00
N ILE A 13 5.39 1.90 -1.30
CA ILE A 13 5.16 1.68 0.13
C ILE A 13 5.66 2.88 0.95
N GLU A 14 6.88 3.35 0.69
CA GLU A 14 7.46 4.50 1.39
C GLU A 14 6.61 5.77 1.16
N TYR A 15 6.12 5.95 -0.07
CA TYR A 15 5.19 7.02 -0.39
C TYR A 15 3.85 6.88 0.36
N ALA A 16 3.32 5.66 0.51
CA ALA A 16 2.10 5.44 1.29
C ALA A 16 2.32 5.82 2.76
N VAL A 17 3.42 5.36 3.36
CA VAL A 17 3.77 5.64 4.76
C VAL A 17 3.96 7.14 5.01
N SER A 18 4.64 7.86 4.10
CA SER A 18 4.80 9.31 4.21
C SER A 18 3.48 10.09 4.09
N LYS A 19 2.44 9.47 3.51
CA LYS A 19 1.08 9.99 3.43
C LYS A 19 0.18 9.58 4.59
N GLY A 20 0.71 8.95 5.63
CA GLY A 20 -0.06 8.52 6.80
C GLY A 20 -0.71 7.14 6.67
N TRP A 21 -0.35 6.36 5.66
CA TRP A 21 -0.78 4.96 5.59
C TRP A 21 0.07 4.07 6.51
N VAL A 22 -0.58 3.07 7.08
CA VAL A 22 0.03 2.08 7.95
C VAL A 22 0.35 0.82 7.14
N LEU A 23 1.60 0.38 7.20
CA LEU A 23 2.02 -0.90 6.65
C LEU A 23 1.77 -2.01 7.66
N VAL A 24 0.91 -2.94 7.29
CA VAL A 24 0.56 -4.14 8.04
C VAL A 24 1.26 -5.32 7.37
N SER A 25 2.07 -6.07 8.12
CA SER A 25 2.66 -7.30 7.58
C SER A 25 1.57 -8.33 7.27
N ALA A 26 1.46 -8.74 6.01
CA ALA A 26 0.69 -9.92 5.65
C ALA A 26 1.52 -11.11 6.17
N GLY A 27 0.97 -11.89 7.10
CA GLY A 27 1.70 -12.96 7.78
C GLY A 27 2.03 -14.14 6.86
N HIS A 28 1.51 -15.32 7.17
CA HIS A 28 1.74 -16.56 6.42
C HIS A 28 1.03 -16.64 5.05
N SER A 29 0.63 -15.52 4.46
CA SER A 29 0.02 -15.50 3.14
C SER A 29 1.11 -15.59 2.08
N SER A 30 1.31 -16.79 1.53
CA SER A 30 2.30 -17.14 0.50
C SER A 30 2.37 -16.21 -0.72
N HIS A 31 1.36 -15.36 -0.92
CA HIS A 31 1.26 -14.48 -2.08
C HIS A 31 1.33 -12.98 -1.75
N ALA A 32 1.01 -12.57 -0.52
CA ALA A 32 0.95 -11.17 -0.13
C ALA A 32 2.18 -10.79 0.70
N PHE A 33 2.89 -9.75 0.28
CA PHE A 33 4.07 -9.25 0.99
C PHE A 33 3.67 -8.43 2.21
N CYS A 34 2.74 -7.48 2.01
CA CYS A 34 2.19 -6.66 3.06
C CYS A 34 0.79 -6.16 2.68
N ARG A 35 0.09 -5.56 3.63
CA ARG A 35 -1.13 -4.82 3.42
C ARG A 35 -0.91 -3.38 3.81
N LEU A 36 -1.32 -2.46 2.96
CA LEU A 36 -1.37 -1.03 3.28
C LEU A 36 -2.79 -0.72 3.76
N ARG A 37 -2.90 -0.05 4.89
CA ARG A 37 -4.17 0.41 5.45
C ARG A 37 -4.09 1.91 5.69
N CYS A 38 -5.14 2.65 5.36
CA CYS A 38 -5.20 4.06 5.70
C CYS A 38 -5.21 4.24 7.24
N GLY A 39 -4.43 5.20 7.74
CA GLY A 39 -4.34 5.53 9.16
C GLY A 39 -5.39 6.52 9.65
N ASP A 40 -6.23 7.05 8.77
CA ASP A 40 -7.29 7.99 9.15
C ASP A 40 -8.40 7.30 9.96
N ALA A 41 -8.76 7.92 11.08
CA ALA A 41 -9.82 7.45 11.98
C ALA A 41 -11.24 7.71 11.45
N ASN A 42 -11.37 8.35 10.28
CA ASN A 42 -12.67 8.60 9.66
C ASN A 42 -13.26 7.31 9.06
N ASP A 43 -14.51 7.02 9.40
CA ASP A 43 -15.24 5.81 9.01
C ASP A 43 -15.33 5.61 7.48
N ALA A 44 -15.26 6.72 6.72
CA ALA A 44 -15.19 6.71 5.26
C ALA A 44 -13.96 5.98 4.69
N HIS A 45 -12.88 5.85 5.48
CA HIS A 45 -11.61 5.26 5.05
C HIS A 45 -11.48 3.76 5.41
N GLN A 46 -12.52 3.13 5.98
CA GLN A 46 -12.51 1.68 6.28
C GLN A 46 -12.25 0.80 5.03
N ASN A 47 -12.62 1.29 3.84
CA ASN A 47 -12.39 0.63 2.56
C ASN A 47 -11.04 1.00 1.90
N HIS A 48 -10.24 1.87 2.52
CA HIS A 48 -8.92 2.28 2.03
C HIS A 48 -7.84 1.33 2.56
N GLN A 49 -7.88 0.11 2.04
CA GLN A 49 -6.84 -0.89 2.24
C GLN A 49 -6.42 -1.48 0.89
N MET A 50 -5.15 -1.88 0.79
CA MET A 50 -4.65 -2.55 -0.40
C MET A 50 -3.65 -3.64 -0.04
N SER A 51 -3.82 -4.83 -0.61
CA SER A 51 -2.85 -5.91 -0.49
C SER A 51 -1.73 -5.71 -1.51
N VAL A 52 -0.49 -5.72 -1.04
CA VAL A 52 0.70 -5.68 -1.86
C VAL A 52 1.17 -7.11 -2.09
N TRP A 53 1.22 -7.52 -3.35
CA TRP A 53 1.62 -8.87 -3.72
C TRP A 53 3.14 -8.99 -3.82
N SER A 54 3.69 -10.15 -3.41
CA SER A 54 5.14 -10.41 -3.47
C SER A 54 5.65 -10.65 -4.90
N THR A 55 4.83 -11.30 -5.73
CA THR A 55 5.17 -11.68 -7.12
C THR A 55 4.09 -11.23 -8.10
N PRO A 56 3.89 -9.90 -8.28
CA PRO A 56 2.99 -9.40 -9.31
C PRO A 56 3.64 -9.58 -10.69
N SER A 57 2.87 -9.97 -11.69
CA SER A 57 3.35 -10.09 -13.08
C SER A 57 3.91 -8.77 -13.63
N ARG A 58 3.42 -7.62 -13.10
CA ARG A 58 3.90 -6.28 -13.44
C ARG A 58 4.09 -5.44 -12.17
N PRO A 59 5.29 -5.43 -11.58
CA PRO A 59 5.54 -4.74 -10.32
C PRO A 59 5.48 -3.20 -10.43
N GLU A 60 5.82 -2.63 -11.59
CA GLU A 60 5.75 -1.19 -11.83
C GLU A 60 4.31 -0.68 -11.86
N ASP A 61 3.43 -1.39 -12.56
CA ASP A 61 2.00 -1.05 -12.62
C ASP A 61 1.34 -1.23 -11.26
N HIS A 62 1.71 -2.29 -10.53
CA HIS A 62 1.25 -2.48 -9.16
C HIS A 62 1.71 -1.34 -8.24
N ALA A 63 2.96 -0.88 -8.35
CA ALA A 63 3.46 0.28 -7.63
C ALA A 63 2.71 1.58 -7.98
N LYS A 64 2.40 1.80 -9.25
CA LYS A 64 1.57 2.94 -9.68
C LYS A 64 0.15 2.86 -9.10
N GLN A 65 -0.42 1.66 -9.03
CA GLN A 65 -1.73 1.42 -8.42
C GLN A 65 -1.73 1.74 -6.92
N ILE A 66 -0.71 1.32 -6.17
CA ILE A 66 -0.52 1.69 -4.76
C ILE A 66 -0.57 3.21 -4.62
N LYS A 67 0.30 3.91 -5.37
CA LYS A 67 0.40 5.38 -5.30
C LYS A 67 -0.91 6.08 -5.65
N ARG A 68 -1.61 5.61 -6.69
CA ARG A 68 -2.94 6.15 -7.08
C ARG A 68 -3.98 5.96 -5.98
N LYS A 69 -3.99 4.81 -5.31
CA LYS A 69 -4.92 4.55 -4.20
C LYS A 69 -4.63 5.45 -3.01
N VAL A 70 -3.35 5.65 -2.69
CA VAL A 70 -2.89 6.58 -1.65
C VAL A 70 -3.30 8.02 -1.97
N ASP A 71 -3.06 8.47 -3.20
CA ASP A 71 -3.44 9.82 -3.66
C ASP A 71 -4.96 10.04 -3.64
N SER A 72 -5.73 9.06 -4.12
CA SER A 72 -7.19 9.10 -4.09
C SER A 72 -7.73 9.21 -2.67
N CYS A 73 -7.11 8.55 -1.70
CA CYS A 73 -7.47 8.65 -0.29
C CYS A 73 -7.15 10.03 0.29
N TYR A 74 -5.99 10.58 -0.05
CA TYR A 74 -5.59 11.91 0.41
C TYR A 74 -6.55 13.00 -0.07
N ARG A 75 -7.09 12.87 -1.29
CA ARG A 75 -8.02 13.85 -1.87
C ARG A 75 -9.44 13.80 -1.28
N SER A 76 -9.81 12.74 -0.56
CA SER A 76 -11.15 12.57 0.02
C SER A 76 -11.28 13.11 1.45
N GLY A 77 -10.19 13.53 2.09
CA GLY A 77 -10.23 14.25 3.36
C GLY A 77 -10.28 15.76 3.14
N ASN A 78 -11.47 16.31 2.88
CA ASN A 78 -11.76 17.74 2.94
C ASN A 78 -13.09 17.96 3.66
#